data_AF-A0A496AYQ1-F1
#
_entry.id   AF-A0A496AYQ1-F1
#
_cell.length_a   1.000
_cell.length_b   1.000
_cell.length_c   1.000
_cell.angle_alpha   90.00
_cell.angle_beta   90.00
_cell.angle_gamma   90.00
#
_symmetry.space_group_name_H-M   'P 1'
#
loop_
_entity.id
_entity.type
_entity.pdbx_description
1 polymer ?
#
loop_
_entity_poly.entity_id
_entity_poly.type
_entity_poly.pdbx_seq_one_letter_code
_entity_poly.pdbx_strand_id
1 'polypeptide(L)' 'MTPEAKARQTIDSMLETSGWQIQNYAEHDTDASLGVAIREYPLRFNQRADYLLFIGGVV' A
#
# COMPACT_ATOMS: atom_id res chain seq x y z
N MET A 1 13.94 14.15 -6.54
CA MET A 1 13.45 12.84 -6.07
C MET A 1 14.36 12.36 -4.96
N THR A 2 13.84 12.07 -3.77
CA THR A 2 14.63 11.51 -2.66
C THR A 2 14.96 10.04 -2.93
N PRO A 3 15.99 9.46 -2.28
CA PRO A 3 16.26 8.02 -2.37
C PRO A 3 15.02 7.17 -2.04
N GLU A 4 14.27 7.56 -1.02
CA GLU A 4 13.02 6.91 -0.59
C GLU A 4 11.93 7.01 -1.66
N ALA A 5 11.78 8.16 -2.31
CA ALA A 5 10.82 8.33 -3.40
C ALA A 5 11.19 7.50 -4.65
N LYS A 6 12.49 7.27 -4.88
CA LYS A 6 12.96 6.35 -5.94
C LYS A 6 12.66 4.90 -5.58
N ALA A 7 12.97 4.50 -4.35
CA ALA A 7 12.67 3.15 -3.87
C ALA A 7 11.16 2.86 -3.92
N ARG A 8 10.33 3.85 -3.57
CA ARG A 8 8.87 3.74 -3.60
C ARG A 8 8.34 3.37 -4.99
N GLN A 9 8.79 4.04 -6.04
CA GLN A 9 8.40 3.70 -7.43
C GLN A 9 8.78 2.28 -7.85
N THR A 10 9.96 1.80 -7.42
CA THR A 10 10.37 0.42 -7.68
C THR A 10 9.46 -0.57 -6.96
N ILE A 11 9.18 -0.32 -5.68
CA ILE A 11 8.31 -1.18 -4.85
C ILE A 11 6.88 -1.19 -5.42
N ASP A 12 6.37 -0.03 -5.83
CA ASP A 12 5.07 0.11 -6.45
C ASP A 12 4.95 -0.76 -7.70
N SER A 13 5.92 -0.62 -8.61
CA SER A 13 5.95 -1.43 -9.84
C SER A 13 5.98 -2.93 -9.54
N MET A 14 6.73 -3.36 -8.52
CA MET A 14 6.81 -4.77 -8.11
C MET A 14 5.49 -5.28 -7.52
N LEU A 15 4.81 -4.47 -6.70
CA LEU A 15 3.52 -4.80 -6.10
C LEU A 15 2.43 -4.90 -7.17
N GLU A 16 2.34 -3.92 -8.07
CA GLU A 16 1.39 -3.94 -9.19
C GLU A 16 1.61 -5.15 -10.11
N THR A 17 2.88 -5.45 -10.45
CA THR A 17 3.23 -6.64 -11.26
C THR A 17 2.85 -7.94 -10.56
N SER A 18 2.85 -7.95 -9.22
CA SER A 18 2.45 -9.08 -8.40
C SER A 18 0.93 -9.15 -8.16
N GLY A 19 0.14 -8.27 -8.79
CA GLY A 19 -1.32 -8.25 -8.72
C GLY A 19 -1.90 -7.47 -7.55
N TRP A 20 -1.11 -6.68 -6.83
CA TRP A 20 -1.60 -5.82 -5.75
C TRP A 20 -2.12 -4.51 -6.31
N GLN A 21 -3.33 -4.12 -5.89
CA GLN A 21 -3.85 -2.80 -6.17
C GLN A 21 -3.33 -1.81 -5.14
N ILE A 22 -2.54 -0.84 -5.58
CA ILE A 22 -1.95 0.15 -4.69
C ILE A 22 -2.89 1.31 -4.47
N GLN A 23 -3.03 1.74 -3.22
CA GLN A 23 -3.92 2.82 -2.82
C GLN A 23 -3.25 3.72 -1.78
N ASN A 24 -3.61 5.00 -1.76
CA ASN A 24 -3.19 5.90 -0.70
C ASN A 24 -4.14 5.75 0.50
N TYR A 25 -3.65 5.96 1.72
CA TYR A 25 -4.49 5.89 2.92
C TYR A 25 -5.75 6.77 2.86
N ALA A 26 -5.68 7.94 2.22
CA ALA A 26 -6.83 8.84 2.08
C ALA A 26 -7.95 8.29 1.17
N GLU A 27 -7.63 7.31 0.32
CA GLU A 27 -8.50 6.78 -0.74
C GLU A 27 -8.67 5.27 -0.62
N HIS A 28 -8.48 4.71 0.58
CA HIS A 28 -8.45 3.26 0.74
C HIS A 28 -9.84 2.62 0.63
N ASP A 29 -9.91 1.61 -0.23
CA ASP A 29 -11.01 0.67 -0.41
C ASP A 29 -10.40 -0.74 -0.46
N THR A 30 -10.58 -1.49 0.64
CA THR A 30 -10.08 -2.85 0.79
C THR A 30 -10.86 -3.88 -0.02
N ASP A 31 -12.01 -3.52 -0.59
CA ASP A 31 -12.85 -4.38 -1.44
C ASP A 31 -12.53 -4.21 -2.93
N ALA A 32 -11.76 -3.17 -3.29
CA ALA A 32 -11.49 -2.85 -4.69
C ALA A 32 -10.65 -3.92 -5.45
N SER A 33 -10.01 -4.85 -4.73
CA SER A 33 -9.32 -6.02 -5.30
C SER A 33 -9.15 -7.12 -4.24
N LEU A 34 -8.90 -8.36 -4.68
CA LEU A 34 -8.51 -9.46 -3.78
C LEU A 34 -7.24 -9.13 -2.97
N GLY A 35 -6.32 -8.34 -3.56
CA GLY A 35 -5.09 -7.88 -2.93
C GLY A 35 -4.96 -6.37 -3.00
N VAL A 36 -4.92 -5.71 -1.84
CA VAL A 36 -4.81 -4.24 -1.73
C VAL A 36 -3.57 -3.86 -0.91
N ALA A 37 -2.75 -2.97 -1.46
CA ALA A 37 -1.58 -2.41 -0.78
C ALA A 37 -1.82 -0.93 -0.46
N ILE A 38 -1.99 -0.59 0.83
CA ILE A 38 -2.22 0.79 1.26
C ILE A 38 -0.89 1.44 1.66
N ARG A 39 -0.56 2.56 1.02
CA ARG A 39 0.65 3.35 1.30
C ARG A 39 0.50 4.23 2.55
N GLU A 40 1.62 4.39 3.25
CA GLU A 40 1.80 5.31 4.38
C GLU A 40 0.71 5.19 5.48
N TYR A 41 0.33 3.95 5.78
CA TYR A 41 -0.76 3.63 6.70
C TYR A 41 -0.44 4.05 8.15
N PRO A 42 -1.34 4.79 8.84
CA PRO A 42 -1.12 5.20 10.22
C PRO A 42 -1.30 4.04 11.19
N LEU A 43 -0.33 3.86 12.08
CA LEU A 43 -0.33 2.86 13.15
C LEU A 43 -0.51 3.52 14.53
N ARG A 44 -0.59 2.70 15.58
CA ARG A 44 -0.59 3.18 16.97
C ARG A 44 0.69 3.96 17.27
N PHE A 45 0.65 4.79 18.32
CA PHE A 45 1.80 5.56 18.80
C PHE A 45 2.48 6.43 17.74
N ASN A 46 1.70 6.99 16.81
CA ASN A 46 2.18 7.92 15.78
C ASN A 46 3.21 7.31 14.81
N GLN A 47 3.24 5.98 14.71
CA GLN A 47 4.05 5.26 13.75
C GLN A 47 3.32 5.15 12.41
N ARG A 48 4.06 4.92 11.32
CA ARG A 48 3.49 4.70 9.98
C ARG A 48 4.17 3.51 9.34
N ALA A 49 3.38 2.66 8.69
CA ALA A 49 3.89 1.64 7.78
C ALA A 49 3.99 2.24 6.38
N ASP A 50 5.09 1.98 5.66
CA ASP A 50 5.22 2.38 4.26
C ASP A 50 4.15 1.71 3.39
N TYR A 51 3.88 0.43 3.65
CA TYR A 51 2.83 -0.35 3.01
C TYR A 51 2.15 -1.27 4.02
N LEU A 52 0.83 -1.34 3.95
CA LEU A 52 0.02 -2.35 4.63
C LEU A 52 -0.72 -3.18 3.57
N LEU A 53 -0.53 -4.49 3.60
CA LEU A 53 -1.04 -5.42 2.59
C LEU A 53 -2.27 -6.16 3.12
N PHE A 54 -3.38 -6.10 2.37
CA PHE A 54 -4.65 -6.75 2.66
C PHE A 54 -4.97 -7.81 1.60
N ILE A 55 -5.34 -9.01 2.02
CA ILE A 55 -5.77 -10.10 1.12
C ILE A 55 -7.15 -10.59 1.54
N GLY A 56 -8.01 -10.85 0.56
CA GLY A 56 -9.28 -11.55 0.77
C GLY A 56 -10.46 -10.65 1.10
N GLY A 57 -10.28 -9.32 1.05
CA GLY A 57 -11.21 -8.38 1.67
C GLY A 57 -11.33 -8.61 3.18
N VAL A 58 -11.97 -7.69 3.90
CA VAL A 58 -12.42 -7.95 5.27
C VAL A 58 -13.94 -8.03 5.21
N VAL A 59 -14.46 -9.21 5.60
CA VAL A 59 -15.89 -9.51 5.85
C VAL A 59 -16.46 -8.59 6.93
#